data_AF-Q8Z8V7-F1
#
_entry.id   AF-Q8Z8V7-F1
#
_cell.length_a   1.000
_cell.length_b   1.000
_cell.length_c   1.000
_cell.angle_alpha   90.00
_cell.angle_beta   90.00
_cell.angle_gamma   90.00
#
_symmetry.space_group_name_H-M   'P 1'
#
loop_
_entity.id
_entity.type
_entity.pdbx_description
1 polymer ?
#
loop_
_entity_poly.entity_id
_entity_poly.type
_entity_poly.pdbx_seq_one_letter_code
_entity_poly.pdbx_strand_id
1 'polypeptide(L)'
;MIKRKWNLLLLLGFSFASVCQAGDDIDALYSRIAQKDVQALNELKALAKDNNAQALAELGFIYEYGVAVPKDTIQAIKYYEQACHVE
;
A
#
# COMPACT_ATOMS: atom_id res chain seq x y z
N MET A 1 -33.16 44.74 12.29
CA MET A 1 -31.93 44.36 13.03
C MET A 1 -31.46 42.99 12.55
N ILE A 2 -30.54 42.92 11.58
CA ILE A 2 -29.88 41.65 11.18
C ILE A 2 -28.39 41.96 11.05
N LYS A 3 -27.63 41.72 12.12
CA LYS A 3 -26.16 41.77 12.11
C LYS A 3 -25.65 40.38 11.76
N ARG A 4 -25.50 40.06 10.48
CA ARG A 4 -24.69 38.91 10.05
C ARG A 4 -23.25 39.38 9.83
N LYS A 5 -22.58 39.57 10.97
CA LYS A 5 -21.12 39.62 11.08
C LYS A 5 -20.54 38.29 10.59
N TRP A 6 -19.30 38.36 10.08
CA TRP A 6 -18.39 37.26 9.73
C TRP A 6 -18.61 36.67 8.32
N ASN A 7 -18.47 37.48 7.27
CA ASN A 7 -17.20 37.53 6.51
C ASN A 7 -15.92 37.63 7.36
N LEU A 8 -14.95 36.75 7.05
CA LEU A 8 -13.56 36.62 7.54
C LEU A 8 -13.30 35.42 8.46
N LEU A 9 -12.25 34.68 8.08
CA LEU A 9 -11.66 33.47 8.68
C LEU A 9 -12.38 32.12 8.45
N LEU A 10 -11.94 31.42 7.41
CA LEU A 10 -11.51 30.02 7.50
C LEU A 10 -10.31 29.82 6.56
N LEU A 11 -9.19 30.45 6.91
CA LEU A 11 -7.86 30.10 6.40
C LEU A 11 -7.30 28.97 7.26
N LEU A 12 -6.70 27.98 6.58
CA LEU A 12 -5.67 27.08 7.10
C LEU A 12 -6.13 26.09 8.18
N GLY A 13 -7.01 25.19 7.77
CA GLY A 13 -7.30 23.95 8.49
C GLY A 13 -7.50 22.76 7.56
N PHE A 14 -7.08 22.85 6.29
CA PHE A 14 -6.75 21.66 5.51
C PHE A 14 -5.36 21.23 5.99
N SER A 15 -5.27 20.85 7.27
CA SER A 15 -4.20 19.97 7.68
C SER A 15 -4.33 18.82 6.71
N PHE A 16 -3.34 18.70 5.82
CA PHE A 16 -3.08 17.49 5.06
C PHE A 16 -3.36 16.38 6.06
N ALA A 17 -4.50 15.71 5.89
CA ALA A 17 -4.55 14.34 6.27
C ALA A 17 -3.48 13.75 5.36
N SER A 18 -2.23 13.73 5.85
CA SER A 18 -1.32 12.64 5.60
C SER A 18 -2.05 11.43 6.16
N VAL A 19 -3.12 11.06 5.47
CA VAL A 19 -3.80 9.82 5.68
C VAL A 19 -2.76 8.87 5.13
N CYS A 20 -2.23 8.06 6.03
CA CYS A 20 -1.31 7.00 5.68
C CYS A 20 -2.11 6.00 4.84
N GLN A 21 -2.32 6.31 3.55
CA GLN A 21 -3.23 5.58 2.67
C GLN A 21 -2.58 4.34 2.06
N ALA A 22 -1.38 3.98 2.51
CA ALA A 22 -0.58 2.92 1.93
C ALA A 22 -1.17 1.52 2.18
N GLY A 23 -2.05 1.35 3.18
CA GLY A 23 -2.61 0.04 3.55
C GLY A 23 -3.85 -0.38 2.77
N ASP A 24 -4.77 0.55 2.48
CA ASP A 24 -6.04 0.25 1.79
C ASP A 24 -5.83 -0.17 0.32
N ASP A 25 -4.81 0.38 -0.35
CA ASP A 25 -4.51 0.07 -1.74
C ASP A 25 -3.94 -1.36 -1.91
N ILE A 26 -3.20 -1.87 -0.91
CA ILE A 26 -2.53 -3.17 -0.98
C ILE A 26 -3.53 -4.32 -0.95
N ASP A 27 -4.58 -4.24 -0.12
CA ASP A 27 -5.60 -5.29 -0.03
C ASP A 27 -6.42 -5.42 -1.34
N ALA A 28 -6.72 -4.27 -1.95
CA ALA A 28 -7.35 -4.21 -3.27
C ALA A 28 -6.45 -4.84 -4.35
N LEU A 29 -5.14 -4.59 -4.30
CA LEU A 29 -4.17 -5.22 -5.19
C LEU A 29 -4.12 -6.74 -5.00
N TYR A 30 -4.10 -7.23 -3.75
CA TYR A 30 -4.09 -8.66 -3.46
C TYR A 30 -5.29 -9.39 -4.11
N SER A 31 -6.49 -8.82 -3.97
CA SER A 31 -7.70 -9.36 -4.60
C SER A 31 -7.60 -9.44 -6.13
N ARG A 32 -6.94 -8.48 -6.77
CA ARG A 32 -6.67 -8.50 -8.22
C ARG A 32 -5.61 -9.53 -8.59
N ILE A 33 -4.53 -9.64 -7.80
CA ILE A 33 -3.48 -10.65 -7.99
C ILE A 33 -4.08 -12.05 -7.90
N ALA A 34 -4.99 -12.30 -6.95
CA ALA A 34 -5.70 -13.58 -6.85
C ALA A 34 -6.50 -13.93 -8.13
N GLN A 35 -6.95 -12.93 -8.89
CA GLN A 35 -7.58 -13.09 -10.22
C GLN A 35 -6.57 -13.28 -11.36
N LYS A 36 -5.29 -13.49 -11.04
CA LYS A 36 -4.17 -13.60 -11.99
C LYS A 36 -3.89 -12.31 -12.77
N ASP A 37 -4.22 -11.17 -12.19
CA ASP A 37 -3.86 -9.87 -12.76
C ASP A 37 -2.36 -9.59 -12.55
N VAL A 38 -1.61 -9.66 -13.64
CA VAL A 38 -0.16 -9.39 -13.65
C VAL A 38 0.15 -7.90 -13.44
N GLN A 39 -0.78 -7.00 -13.79
CA GLN A 39 -0.59 -5.56 -13.58
C GLN A 39 -0.61 -5.23 -12.09
N ALA A 40 -1.56 -5.79 -11.35
CA ALA A 40 -1.64 -5.62 -9.90
C ALA A 40 -0.38 -6.13 -9.18
N LEU A 41 0.22 -7.23 -9.66
CA LEU A 41 1.48 -7.73 -9.13
C LEU A 41 2.64 -6.74 -9.36
N ASN A 42 2.68 -6.08 -10.52
CA ASN A 42 3.69 -5.08 -10.82
C ASN A 42 3.49 -3.80 -10.01
N GLU A 43 2.24 -3.38 -9.80
CA GLU A 43 1.88 -2.26 -8.91
C GLU A 43 2.34 -2.55 -7.48
N LEU A 44 2.08 -3.75 -6.94
CA LEU A 44 2.55 -4.17 -5.62
C LEU A 44 4.09 -4.18 -5.52
N LYS A 45 4.78 -4.64 -6.58
CA LYS A 45 6.25 -4.57 -6.67
C LYS A 45 6.78 -3.15 -6.72
N ALA A 46 6.05 -2.21 -7.31
CA ALA A 46 6.43 -0.80 -7.28
C ALA A 46 6.31 -0.23 -5.87
N LEU A 47 5.21 -0.53 -5.17
CA LEU A 47 5.03 -0.13 -3.76
C LEU A 47 6.13 -0.69 -2.85
N ALA A 48 6.54 -1.95 -3.09
CA ALA A 48 7.64 -2.57 -2.37
C ALA A 48 9.00 -1.88 -2.58
N LYS A 49 9.22 -1.19 -3.71
CA LYS A 49 10.45 -0.41 -3.95
C LYS A 49 10.51 0.88 -3.13
N ASP A 50 9.36 1.42 -2.74
CA ASP A 50 9.29 2.59 -1.86
C ASP A 50 9.50 2.21 -0.37
N ASN A 51 10.17 1.08 -0.10
CA ASN A 51 10.39 0.50 1.24
C ASN A 51 9.10 0.31 2.04
N ASN A 52 7.97 0.07 1.36
CA ASN A 52 6.73 -0.24 2.05
C ASN A 52 6.80 -1.66 2.63
N ALA A 53 6.97 -1.73 3.96
CA ALA A 53 7.02 -2.98 4.71
C ALA A 53 5.85 -3.92 4.41
N GLN A 54 4.65 -3.35 4.31
CA GLN A 54 3.42 -4.12 4.06
C GLN A 54 3.42 -4.69 2.65
N ALA A 55 3.82 -3.92 1.63
CA ALA A 55 3.90 -4.42 0.25
C ALA A 55 4.94 -5.54 0.10
N LEU A 56 6.08 -5.42 0.79
CA LEU A 56 7.10 -6.47 0.81
C LEU A 56 6.59 -7.74 1.51
N ALA A 57 5.86 -7.62 2.62
CA ALA A 57 5.25 -8.76 3.30
C ALA A 57 4.22 -9.47 2.40
N GLU A 58 3.35 -8.72 1.72
CA GLU A 58 2.38 -9.31 0.79
C GLU A 58 3.03 -10.01 -0.40
N LEU A 59 4.13 -9.45 -0.94
CA LEU A 59 4.91 -10.15 -1.97
C LEU A 59 5.49 -11.46 -1.44
N GLY A 60 6.01 -11.45 -0.21
CA GLY A 60 6.44 -12.66 0.48
C GLY A 60 5.35 -13.72 0.48
N PHE A 61 4.14 -13.34 0.92
CA PHE A 61 2.98 -14.23 0.99
C PHE A 61 2.59 -14.78 -0.40
N ILE A 62 2.53 -13.91 -1.41
CA ILE A 62 2.19 -14.29 -2.78
C ILE A 62 3.15 -15.37 -3.32
N TYR A 63 4.46 -15.23 -3.10
CA TYR A 63 5.45 -16.21 -3.54
C TYR A 63 5.47 -17.47 -2.66
N GLU A 64 5.16 -17.36 -1.38
CA GLU A 64 5.11 -18.50 -0.45
C GLU A 64 3.97 -19.47 -0.79
N TYR A 65 2.79 -18.93 -1.12
CA TYR A 65 1.60 -19.71 -1.45
C TYR A 65 1.43 -19.93 -2.97
N GLY A 66 2.15 -19.19 -3.80
CA GLY A 66 2.01 -19.25 -5.26
C GLY A 66 0.70 -18.64 -5.75
N VAL A 67 0.29 -17.50 -5.18
CA VAL A 67 -0.94 -16.80 -5.58
C VAL A 67 -0.68 -16.10 -6.92
N ALA A 68 -1.26 -16.62 -8.00
CA ALA A 68 -1.05 -16.15 -9.38
C ALA A 68 0.39 -16.21 -9.93
N VAL A 69 1.36 -16.59 -9.11
CA VAL A 69 2.75 -16.86 -9.49
C VAL A 69 3.11 -18.30 -9.09
N PRO A 70 4.11 -18.93 -9.71
CA PRO A 70 4.64 -20.18 -9.20
C PRO A 70 5.18 -19.98 -7.78
N LYS A 71 4.94 -20.97 -6.91
CA LYS A 71 5.46 -20.98 -5.55
C LYS A 71 6.99 -20.93 -5.56
N ASP A 72 7.54 -19.96 -4.85
CA ASP A 72 8.98 -19.79 -4.66
C ASP A 72 9.25 -19.29 -3.22
N THR A 73 9.50 -20.25 -2.34
CA THR A 73 9.74 -19.97 -0.92
C THR A 73 11.07 -19.24 -0.70
N ILE A 74 12.07 -19.42 -1.56
CA ILE A 74 13.35 -18.70 -1.44
C ILE A 74 13.13 -17.22 -1.73
N GLN A 75 12.37 -16.92 -2.78
CA GLN A 75 12.02 -15.54 -3.11
C GLN A 75 11.13 -14.91 -2.04
N ALA A 76 10.20 -15.67 -1.46
CA ALA A 76 9.35 -15.21 -0.36
C ALA A 76 10.16 -14.77 0.86
N ILE A 77 11.12 -15.61 1.30
CA ILE A 77 12.00 -15.29 2.45
C ILE A 77 12.75 -13.98 2.21
N LYS A 78 13.30 -13.77 1.01
CA LYS A 78 14.00 -12.52 0.68
C LYS A 78 13.10 -11.29 0.82
N TYR A 79 11.84 -11.39 0.41
CA TYR A 79 10.90 -10.27 0.56
C TYR A 79 10.54 -10.01 2.02
N TYR A 80 10.35 -11.06 2.83
CA TYR A 80 10.14 -10.91 4.27
C TYR A 80 11.35 -10.34 5.00
N GLU A 81 12.57 -10.75 4.62
CA GLU A 81 13.81 -10.18 5.15
C GLU A 81 13.91 -8.70 4.80
N GLN A 82 13.62 -8.33 3.55
CA GLN A 82 13.56 -6.93 3.14
C GLN A 82 12.51 -6.14 3.94
N ALA A 83 11.31 -6.70 4.15
CA ALA A 83 10.26 -6.07 4.95
C ALA A 83 10.68 -5.82 6.40
N CYS A 84 11.53 -6.67 6.97
CA CYS A 84 12.05 -6.49 8.33
C CYS A 84 13.14 -5.40 8.41
N HIS A 85 13.83 -5.12 7.31
CA HIS A 85 14.94 -4.16 7.23
C HIS A 85 14.53 -2.81 6.63
N VAL A 86 13.25 -2.60 6.33
CA VAL A 86 12.76 -1.27 5.93
C VAL A 86 12.94 -0.28 7.09
N GLU A 87 13.61 0.84 6.83
CA GLU A 87 13.92 1.91 7.78
C GLU A 87 13.02 3.15 7.60
#